data_AF-A0A1G6H553-F1
#
_entry.id   AF-A0A1G6H553-F1
#
_cell.length_a   1.000
_cell.length_b   1.000
_cell.length_c   1.000
_cell.angle_alpha   90.00
_cell.angle_beta   90.00
_cell.angle_gamma   90.00
#
_symmetry.space_group_name_H-M   'P 1'
#
loop_
_entity.id
_entity.type
_entity.pdbx_description
1 polymer ?
#
loop_
_entity_poly.entity_id
_entity_poly.type
_entity_poly.pdbx_seq_one_letter_code
_entity_poly.pdbx_strand_id
1 'polypeptide(L)'
;MNFKAHGKLLLSGEYLVLSGAEALAIPLKFGQELSVSEGPINQITWISKSPTGIWFSATFKENSQIIEASSEKSAQFVSGIILAINSLRSNFFQQFIGKTITITADFNMSWGLGSSSSLIGLLAQLAAVDPLTLHRMVSNGSGYDAVAAVSSGAFLYNLRNGVATITPTTLSPVFSHGVYFAYLGKKEDSQAGVSRFLRSEKVWPSGMIDEISTISYSMAHAESIPHLCQLMERHEEIISEVLGIKPLKQLRFNDFEGSVKSLGAWGGDFAMFCSSLPTNQVYSYIAAKGLTPIFRFNDITLGYD
;
A
#
# COMPACT_ATOMS: atom_id res chain seq x y z
N MET A 1 -13.24 17.38 -13.37
CA MET A 1 -12.81 15.99 -13.62
C MET A 1 -12.56 15.36 -12.26
N ASN A 2 -13.18 14.21 -11.97
CA ASN A 2 -13.04 13.52 -10.68
C ASN A 2 -12.54 12.11 -10.92
N PHE A 3 -11.41 11.76 -10.30
CA PHE A 3 -10.83 10.42 -10.33
C PHE A 3 -10.70 9.90 -8.92
N LYS A 4 -10.75 8.57 -8.74
CA LYS A 4 -10.57 7.91 -7.45
C LYS A 4 -9.55 6.80 -7.57
N ALA A 5 -8.68 6.68 -6.58
CA ALA A 5 -7.73 5.60 -6.46
C ALA A 5 -7.73 5.04 -5.04
N HIS A 6 -7.53 3.74 -4.90
CA HIS A 6 -7.65 3.04 -3.63
C HIS A 6 -6.34 2.97 -2.86
N GLY A 7 -6.45 2.96 -1.53
CA GLY A 7 -5.39 2.47 -0.66
C GLY A 7 -5.24 0.96 -0.79
N LYS A 8 -4.26 0.39 -0.10
CA LYS A 8 -3.91 -1.03 -0.23
C LYS A 8 -3.36 -1.63 1.05
N LEU A 9 -3.55 -2.94 1.19
CA LEU A 9 -2.75 -3.81 2.07
C LEU A 9 -2.11 -4.93 1.26
N LEU A 10 -0.88 -5.30 1.62
CA LEU A 10 -0.23 -6.54 1.17
C LEU A 10 -0.38 -7.55 2.29
N LEU A 11 -1.19 -8.57 2.07
CA LEU A 11 -1.50 -9.59 3.07
C LEU A 11 -0.38 -10.62 3.19
N SER A 12 0.34 -10.89 2.09
CA SER A 12 1.54 -11.72 2.06
C SER A 12 2.41 -11.43 0.84
N GLY A 13 3.65 -11.91 0.85
CA GLY A 13 4.66 -11.72 -0.21
C GLY A 13 5.57 -10.49 -0.02
N GLU A 14 5.54 -9.83 1.13
CA GLU A 14 6.41 -8.69 1.43
C GLU A 14 7.89 -9.03 1.16
N TYR A 15 8.60 -8.08 0.56
CA TYR A 15 10.00 -8.20 0.11
C TYR A 15 10.25 -9.24 -0.99
N LEU A 16 9.85 -10.50 -0.78
CA LEU A 16 10.10 -11.60 -1.73
C LEU A 16 9.31 -11.47 -3.04
N VAL A 17 8.25 -10.65 -3.09
CA VAL A 17 7.60 -10.23 -4.34
C VAL A 17 8.58 -9.57 -5.33
N LEU A 18 9.62 -8.87 -4.82
CA LEU A 18 10.67 -8.29 -5.65
C LEU A 18 11.61 -9.36 -6.23
N SER A 19 11.61 -10.56 -5.66
CA SER A 19 12.37 -11.73 -6.10
C SER A 19 11.50 -12.73 -6.89
N GLY A 20 10.25 -12.37 -7.21
CA GLY A 20 9.36 -13.21 -8.03
C GLY A 20 8.50 -14.20 -7.25
N ALA A 21 8.35 -14.02 -5.94
CA ALA A 21 7.28 -14.67 -5.18
C ALA A 21 5.91 -14.11 -5.61
N GLU A 22 4.89 -14.93 -5.54
CA GLU A 22 3.51 -14.46 -5.58
C GLU A 22 3.16 -13.74 -4.28
N ALA A 23 2.35 -12.70 -4.39
CA ALA A 23 1.96 -11.84 -3.28
C ALA A 23 0.45 -11.62 -3.29
N LEU A 24 -0.18 -11.67 -2.13
CA LEU A 24 -1.62 -11.47 -1.98
C LEU A 24 -1.90 -10.03 -1.56
N ALA A 25 -2.58 -9.27 -2.41
CA ALA A 25 -2.89 -7.86 -2.17
C ALA A 25 -4.39 -7.59 -2.21
N ILE A 26 -4.81 -6.55 -1.49
CA ILE A 26 -6.20 -6.11 -1.48
C ILE A 26 -6.31 -4.58 -1.53
N PRO A 27 -7.17 -4.03 -2.42
CA PRO A 27 -7.54 -2.62 -2.39
C PRO A 27 -8.46 -2.31 -1.21
N LEU A 28 -8.40 -1.08 -0.72
CA LEU A 28 -9.17 -0.61 0.41
C LEU A 28 -10.34 0.30 -0.01
N LYS A 29 -11.33 0.40 0.86
CA LYS A 29 -12.42 1.38 0.77
C LYS A 29 -11.86 2.81 0.85
N PHE A 30 -10.85 3.00 1.71
CA PHE A 30 -10.06 4.23 1.79
C PHE A 30 -9.22 4.44 0.53
N GLY A 31 -8.99 5.70 0.19
CA GLY A 31 -8.24 6.09 -0.99
C GLY A 31 -8.00 7.59 -1.09
N GLN A 32 -7.74 8.03 -2.31
CA GLN A 32 -7.58 9.43 -2.66
C GLN A 32 -8.46 9.77 -3.85
N GLU A 33 -8.92 11.01 -3.89
CA GLU A 33 -9.65 11.58 -5.02
C GLU A 33 -8.90 12.77 -5.60
N LEU A 34 -8.96 12.92 -6.92
CA LEU A 34 -8.39 14.06 -7.65
C LEU A 34 -9.51 14.92 -8.22
N SER A 35 -9.43 16.23 -7.98
CA SER A 35 -10.26 17.23 -8.66
C SER A 35 -9.41 18.33 -9.29
N VAL A 36 -9.93 18.91 -10.37
CA VAL A 36 -9.30 20.00 -11.11
C VAL A 36 -10.30 21.16 -11.23
N SER A 37 -9.87 22.35 -10.84
CA SER A 37 -10.64 23.59 -10.96
C SER A 37 -9.80 24.70 -11.62
N GLU A 38 -10.43 25.83 -11.93
CA GLU A 38 -9.69 27.03 -12.32
C GLU A 38 -8.75 27.49 -11.19
N GLY A 39 -7.64 28.12 -11.58
CA GLY A 39 -6.61 28.63 -10.68
C GLY A 39 -5.92 29.88 -11.25
N PRO A 40 -4.87 30.38 -10.60
CA PRO A 40 -4.12 31.54 -11.07
C PRO A 40 -3.46 31.28 -12.43
N ILE A 41 -3.49 32.28 -13.30
CA ILE A 41 -2.92 32.22 -14.65
C ILE A 41 -1.40 31.95 -14.56
N ASN A 42 -0.84 31.21 -15.53
CA ASN A 42 0.59 30.91 -15.68
C ASN A 42 1.21 29.98 -14.62
N GLN A 43 0.40 29.26 -13.84
CA GLN A 43 0.89 28.27 -12.88
C GLN A 43 -0.08 27.11 -12.68
N ILE A 44 0.42 26.02 -12.11
CA ILE A 44 -0.38 24.93 -11.55
C ILE A 44 -0.33 25.07 -10.04
N THR A 45 -1.48 25.25 -9.41
CA THR A 45 -1.60 25.22 -7.95
C THR A 45 -1.91 23.79 -7.52
N TRP A 46 -1.12 23.24 -6.60
CA TRP A 46 -1.31 21.90 -6.06
C TRP A 46 -1.73 21.98 -4.59
N ILE A 47 -2.78 21.25 -4.23
CA ILE A 47 -3.27 21.17 -2.85
C ILE A 47 -3.54 19.71 -2.51
N SER A 48 -2.93 19.20 -1.44
CA SER A 48 -3.27 17.89 -0.88
C SER A 48 -3.92 18.02 0.50
N LYS A 49 -5.08 17.37 0.64
CA LYS A 49 -5.94 17.37 1.82
C LYS A 49 -6.05 15.97 2.42
N SER A 50 -6.39 15.92 3.69
CA SER A 50 -6.72 14.73 4.46
C SER A 50 -7.82 15.08 5.47
N PRO A 51 -8.34 14.13 6.26
CA PRO A 51 -9.32 14.44 7.32
C PRO A 51 -8.81 15.44 8.36
N THR A 52 -7.49 15.62 8.50
CA THR A 52 -6.89 16.60 9.42
C THR A 52 -6.62 17.96 8.78
N GLY A 53 -7.01 18.18 7.52
CA GLY A 53 -6.79 19.42 6.78
C GLY A 53 -5.76 19.31 5.65
N ILE A 54 -5.27 20.46 5.19
CA ILE A 54 -4.22 20.56 4.16
C ILE A 54 -2.90 20.12 4.77
N TRP A 55 -2.24 19.13 4.16
CA TRP A 55 -0.94 18.62 4.60
C TRP A 55 0.18 18.91 3.61
N PHE A 56 -0.16 19.31 2.38
CA PHE A 56 0.83 19.72 1.38
C PHE A 56 0.23 20.72 0.39
N SER A 57 1.00 21.75 0.05
CA SER A 57 0.71 22.67 -1.05
C SER A 57 1.97 22.97 -1.82
N ALA A 58 1.83 23.21 -3.12
CA ALA A 58 2.92 23.64 -3.98
C ALA A 58 2.41 24.42 -5.19
N THR A 59 3.30 25.21 -5.78
CA THR A 59 3.08 25.91 -7.04
C THR A 59 4.11 25.41 -8.04
N PHE A 60 3.63 24.95 -9.19
CA PHE A 60 4.47 24.50 -10.30
C PHE A 60 4.30 25.40 -11.52
N LYS A 61 5.37 25.57 -12.29
CA LYS A 61 5.33 26.14 -13.64
C LYS A 61 5.55 25.05 -14.69
N GLU A 62 5.74 25.46 -15.94
CA GLU A 62 6.12 24.60 -17.05
C GLU A 62 7.28 23.67 -16.68
N ASN A 63 7.29 22.48 -17.30
CA ASN A 63 8.30 21.45 -17.06
C ASN A 63 8.43 21.02 -15.58
N SER A 64 7.34 21.11 -14.82
CA SER A 64 7.29 20.72 -13.40
C SER A 64 8.21 21.54 -12.50
N GLN A 65 8.60 22.75 -12.91
CA GLN A 65 9.45 23.62 -12.11
C GLN A 65 8.74 23.99 -10.80
N ILE A 66 9.35 23.67 -9.66
CA ILE A 66 8.86 24.01 -8.33
C ILE A 66 9.15 25.50 -8.07
N ILE A 67 8.10 26.28 -7.79
CA ILE A 67 8.22 27.71 -7.44
C ILE A 67 8.13 27.90 -5.93
N GLU A 68 7.16 27.22 -5.32
CA GLU A 68 6.91 27.27 -3.89
C GLU A 68 6.37 25.91 -3.45
N ALA A 69 6.75 25.46 -2.26
CA ALA A 69 6.25 24.23 -1.68
C ALA A 69 6.26 24.29 -0.16
N SER A 70 5.23 23.75 0.47
CA SER A 70 5.21 23.54 1.93
C SER A 70 6.12 22.38 2.36
N SER A 71 6.58 21.55 1.42
CA SER A 71 7.51 20.43 1.61
C SER A 71 8.28 20.17 0.32
N GLU A 72 9.59 20.39 0.37
CA GLU A 72 10.49 20.16 -0.77
C GLU A 72 10.47 18.70 -1.23
N LYS A 73 10.56 17.75 -0.28
CA LYS A 73 10.51 16.30 -0.57
C LYS A 73 9.22 15.92 -1.32
N SER A 74 8.08 16.44 -0.88
CA SER A 74 6.78 16.16 -1.51
C SER A 74 6.67 16.79 -2.89
N ALA A 75 7.16 18.03 -3.05
CA ALA A 75 7.15 18.72 -4.34
C ALA A 75 8.06 18.04 -5.37
N GLN A 76 9.23 17.58 -4.97
CA GLN A 76 10.13 16.79 -5.83
C GLN A 76 9.47 15.47 -6.27
N PHE A 77 8.78 14.78 -5.37
CA PHE A 77 8.04 13.56 -5.72
C PHE A 77 6.93 13.84 -6.75
N VAL A 78 6.11 14.86 -6.52
CA VAL A 78 5.06 15.26 -7.47
C VAL A 78 5.66 15.70 -8.81
N SER A 79 6.72 16.52 -8.80
CA SER A 79 7.44 16.96 -9.99
C SER A 79 7.98 15.77 -10.79
N GLY A 80 8.56 14.77 -10.12
CA GLY A 80 9.02 13.53 -10.73
C GLY A 80 7.91 12.75 -11.43
N ILE A 81 6.73 12.64 -10.82
CA ILE A 81 5.57 12.00 -11.47
C ILE A 81 5.12 12.79 -12.70
N ILE A 82 5.05 14.13 -12.60
CA ILE A 82 4.66 14.98 -13.73
C ILE A 82 5.65 14.82 -14.90
N LEU A 83 6.96 14.82 -14.63
CA LEU A 83 7.99 14.61 -15.65
C LEU A 83 7.88 13.23 -16.29
N ALA A 84 7.66 12.19 -15.50
CA ALA A 84 7.42 10.83 -16.00
C ALA A 84 6.18 10.79 -16.92
N ILE A 85 5.07 11.41 -16.51
CA ILE A 85 3.87 11.52 -17.35
C ILE A 85 4.16 12.28 -18.64
N ASN A 86 4.86 13.40 -18.60
CA ASN A 86 5.22 14.16 -19.80
C ASN A 86 6.10 13.35 -20.77
N SER A 87 6.92 12.42 -20.26
CA SER A 87 7.70 11.52 -21.11
C SER A 87 6.86 10.41 -21.76
N LEU A 88 5.81 9.94 -21.09
CA LEU A 88 4.86 8.96 -21.63
C LEU A 88 3.82 9.60 -22.56
N ARG A 89 3.45 10.85 -22.28
CA ARG A 89 2.46 11.64 -23.01
C ARG A 89 2.95 13.08 -23.11
N SER A 90 3.60 13.39 -24.23
CA SER A 90 4.29 14.65 -24.47
C SER A 90 3.43 15.87 -24.11
N ASN A 91 3.99 16.74 -23.27
CA ASN A 91 3.40 18.00 -22.81
C ASN A 91 2.01 17.87 -22.16
N PHE A 92 1.64 16.68 -21.65
CA PHE A 92 0.33 16.47 -21.04
C PHE A 92 0.02 17.47 -19.93
N PHE A 93 1.02 17.83 -19.10
CA PHE A 93 0.77 18.72 -17.97
C PHE A 93 0.64 20.21 -18.34
N GLN A 94 1.03 20.62 -19.55
CA GLN A 94 0.90 22.03 -19.98
C GLN A 94 -0.57 22.48 -20.02
N GLN A 95 -1.52 21.57 -20.27
CA GLN A 95 -2.95 21.89 -20.28
C GLN A 95 -3.51 22.25 -18.89
N PHE A 96 -2.76 21.97 -17.81
CA PHE A 96 -3.16 22.30 -16.44
C PHE A 96 -2.57 23.63 -15.95
N ILE A 97 -1.79 24.34 -16.78
CA ILE A 97 -1.41 25.72 -16.48
C ILE A 97 -2.69 26.58 -16.39
N GLY A 98 -2.79 27.38 -15.33
CA GLY A 98 -4.03 28.09 -15.00
C GLY A 98 -5.00 27.27 -14.15
N LYS A 99 -4.65 26.07 -13.68
CA LYS A 99 -5.54 25.19 -12.90
C LYS A 99 -5.05 24.97 -11.49
N THR A 100 -5.99 24.62 -10.63
CA THR A 100 -5.73 24.06 -9.30
C THR A 100 -6.04 22.57 -9.32
N ILE A 101 -5.05 21.74 -8.99
CA ILE A 101 -5.19 20.30 -8.79
C ILE A 101 -5.30 20.05 -7.29
N THR A 102 -6.42 19.47 -6.86
CA THR A 102 -6.64 19.10 -5.46
C THR A 102 -6.68 17.58 -5.33
N ILE A 103 -5.83 17.03 -4.45
CA ILE A 103 -5.86 15.62 -4.03
C ILE A 103 -6.46 15.56 -2.62
N THR A 104 -7.47 14.72 -2.41
CA THR A 104 -8.10 14.56 -1.10
C THR A 104 -8.03 13.10 -0.67
N ALA A 105 -7.31 12.81 0.41
CA ALA A 105 -7.33 11.51 1.07
C ALA A 105 -8.50 11.43 2.06
N ASP A 106 -9.15 10.27 2.15
CA ASP A 106 -10.21 9.98 3.14
C ASP A 106 -9.69 9.25 4.39
N PHE A 107 -8.37 9.11 4.51
CA PHE A 107 -7.69 8.45 5.62
C PHE A 107 -6.56 9.32 6.21
N ASN A 108 -6.10 8.99 7.42
CA ASN A 108 -4.97 9.69 8.03
C ASN A 108 -3.66 9.31 7.31
N MET A 109 -2.91 10.32 6.86
CA MET A 109 -1.68 10.13 6.08
C MET A 109 -0.57 9.33 6.80
N SER A 110 -0.67 9.18 8.12
CA SER A 110 0.23 8.36 8.94
C SER A 110 -0.02 6.85 8.85
N TRP A 111 -1.18 6.41 8.36
CA TRP A 111 -1.58 4.99 8.41
C TRP A 111 -0.85 4.05 7.45
N GLY A 112 -0.01 4.54 6.54
CA GLY A 112 0.73 3.66 5.62
C GLY A 112 -0.14 2.95 4.57
N LEU A 113 -1.39 3.38 4.34
CA LEU A 113 -2.33 2.74 3.40
C LEU A 113 -2.04 2.98 1.90
N GLY A 114 -0.83 3.46 1.55
CA GLY A 114 -0.45 3.69 0.15
C GLY A 114 -0.82 5.07 -0.40
N SER A 115 -0.52 6.15 0.32
CA SER A 115 -0.75 7.53 -0.18
C SER A 115 0.01 7.84 -1.47
N SER A 116 1.25 7.34 -1.58
CA SER A 116 2.07 7.56 -2.79
C SER A 116 1.57 6.74 -3.97
N SER A 117 1.19 5.48 -3.77
CA SER A 117 0.68 4.61 -4.83
C SER A 117 -0.70 5.03 -5.33
N SER A 118 -1.59 5.44 -4.43
CA SER A 118 -2.90 6.02 -4.81
C SER A 118 -2.74 7.34 -5.56
N LEU A 119 -1.75 8.18 -5.22
CA LEU A 119 -1.43 9.38 -6.01
C LEU A 119 -0.96 9.03 -7.42
N ILE A 120 -0.04 8.06 -7.55
CA ILE A 120 0.41 7.56 -8.85
C ILE A 120 -0.78 7.03 -9.65
N GLY A 121 -1.67 6.26 -9.02
CA GLY A 121 -2.91 5.77 -9.64
C GLY A 121 -3.82 6.89 -10.14
N LEU A 122 -4.04 7.93 -9.34
CA LEU A 122 -4.84 9.10 -9.76
C LEU A 122 -4.25 9.81 -10.97
N LEU A 123 -2.93 10.03 -10.95
CA LEU A 123 -2.25 10.74 -12.03
C LEU A 123 -2.13 9.89 -13.31
N ALA A 124 -1.99 8.56 -13.16
CA ALA A 124 -2.06 7.63 -14.28
C ALA A 124 -3.45 7.67 -14.94
N GLN A 125 -4.52 7.64 -14.14
CA GLN A 125 -5.90 7.79 -14.64
C GLN A 125 -6.12 9.13 -15.34
N LEU A 126 -5.70 10.23 -14.71
CA LEU A 126 -5.80 11.58 -15.27
C LEU A 126 -5.10 11.67 -16.65
N ALA A 127 -3.90 11.09 -16.74
CA ALA A 127 -3.10 11.09 -17.96
C ALA A 127 -3.47 10.01 -18.97
N ALA A 128 -4.37 9.09 -18.62
CA ALA A 128 -4.68 7.89 -19.39
C ALA A 128 -3.42 7.09 -19.80
N VAL A 129 -2.52 6.89 -18.83
CA VAL A 129 -1.30 6.07 -18.99
C VAL A 129 -1.36 4.85 -18.08
N ASP A 130 -0.57 3.83 -18.39
CA ASP A 130 -0.48 2.62 -17.57
C ASP A 130 0.13 2.93 -16.18
N PRO A 131 -0.56 2.59 -15.06
CA PRO A 131 -0.12 2.95 -13.72
C PRO A 131 1.15 2.21 -13.28
N LEU A 132 1.38 0.99 -13.77
CA LEU A 132 2.56 0.22 -13.41
C LEU A 132 3.80 0.75 -14.12
N THR A 133 3.65 1.17 -15.38
CA THR A 133 4.68 1.86 -16.15
C THR A 133 5.05 3.16 -15.46
N LEU A 134 4.06 3.99 -15.08
CA LEU A 134 4.31 5.22 -14.35
C LEU A 134 5.00 4.95 -13.00
N HIS A 135 4.54 3.96 -12.23
CA HIS A 135 5.17 3.58 -10.97
C HIS A 135 6.66 3.26 -11.13
N ARG A 136 7.03 2.43 -12.13
CA ARG A 136 8.42 2.03 -12.38
C ARG A 136 9.34 3.18 -12.74
N MET A 137 8.80 4.29 -13.25
CA MET A 137 9.60 5.49 -13.57
C MET A 137 9.94 6.33 -12.34
N VAL A 138 9.22 6.16 -11.22
CA VAL A 138 9.33 7.03 -10.04
C VAL A 138 9.55 6.29 -8.72
N SER A 139 9.53 4.96 -8.74
CA SER A 139 9.60 4.10 -7.55
C SER A 139 10.31 2.78 -7.84
N ASN A 140 11.06 2.29 -6.86
CA ASN A 140 11.77 0.99 -6.90
C ASN A 140 10.96 -0.15 -6.26
N GLY A 141 9.69 0.09 -5.89
CA GLY A 141 8.81 -0.96 -5.38
C GLY A 141 8.44 -1.99 -6.45
N SER A 142 7.74 -3.06 -6.07
CA SER A 142 7.26 -4.05 -7.05
C SER A 142 6.15 -3.47 -7.94
N GLY A 143 5.39 -2.48 -7.46
CA GLY A 143 4.29 -1.84 -8.18
C GLY A 143 2.93 -2.50 -7.99
N TYR A 144 2.83 -3.52 -7.12
CA TYR A 144 1.55 -4.13 -6.73
C TYR A 144 0.58 -3.09 -6.13
N ASP A 145 1.10 -2.06 -5.47
CA ASP A 145 0.35 -1.00 -4.82
C ASP A 145 -0.24 0.00 -5.83
N ALA A 146 0.45 0.23 -6.95
CA ALA A 146 -0.10 0.96 -8.10
C ALA A 146 -1.20 0.17 -8.81
N VAL A 147 -1.08 -1.17 -8.88
CA VAL A 147 -2.16 -2.06 -9.35
C VAL A 147 -3.36 -2.00 -8.41
N ALA A 148 -3.13 -2.11 -7.09
CA ALA A 148 -4.20 -2.04 -6.10
C ALA A 148 -4.96 -0.72 -6.16
N ALA A 149 -4.28 0.39 -6.45
CA ALA A 149 -4.88 1.71 -6.56
C ALA A 149 -6.01 1.81 -7.61
N VAL A 150 -6.03 0.91 -8.59
CA VAL A 150 -7.05 0.87 -9.66
C VAL A 150 -7.83 -0.45 -9.71
N SER A 151 -7.64 -1.33 -8.72
CA SER A 151 -8.28 -2.65 -8.66
C SER A 151 -9.60 -2.60 -7.89
N SER A 152 -10.55 -3.47 -8.25
CA SER A 152 -11.88 -3.56 -7.62
C SER A 152 -12.00 -4.65 -6.54
N GLY A 153 -10.97 -5.46 -6.34
CA GLY A 153 -10.98 -6.58 -5.39
C GLY A 153 -9.59 -7.16 -5.17
N ALA A 154 -9.51 -8.21 -4.37
CA ALA A 154 -8.25 -8.88 -4.06
C ALA A 154 -7.62 -9.53 -5.31
N PHE A 155 -6.29 -9.63 -5.30
CA PHE A 155 -5.54 -10.24 -6.39
C PHE A 155 -4.25 -10.87 -5.90
N LEU A 156 -3.83 -11.91 -6.60
CA LEU A 156 -2.48 -12.43 -6.56
C LEU A 156 -1.63 -11.65 -7.56
N TYR A 157 -0.44 -11.27 -7.12
CA TYR A 157 0.50 -10.45 -7.87
C TYR A 157 1.85 -11.13 -7.94
N ASN A 158 2.42 -11.20 -9.12
CA ASN A 158 3.76 -11.72 -9.33
C ASN A 158 4.58 -10.80 -10.22
N LEU A 159 5.85 -10.60 -9.88
CA LEU A 159 6.79 -9.81 -10.68
C LEU A 159 8.00 -10.67 -11.04
N ARG A 160 8.08 -11.14 -12.29
CA ARG A 160 9.20 -11.95 -12.78
C ARG A 160 9.84 -11.27 -13.98
N ASN A 161 11.16 -11.06 -13.93
CA ASN A 161 11.93 -10.41 -15.00
C ASN A 161 11.34 -9.07 -15.47
N GLY A 162 10.80 -8.27 -14.54
CA GLY A 162 10.17 -6.99 -14.85
C GLY A 162 8.79 -7.10 -15.50
N VAL A 163 8.22 -8.30 -15.64
CA VAL A 163 6.87 -8.53 -16.14
C VAL A 163 5.95 -8.83 -14.95
N ALA A 164 4.88 -8.05 -14.80
CA ALA A 164 3.90 -8.27 -13.74
C ALA A 164 2.75 -9.13 -14.26
N THR A 165 2.37 -10.13 -13.47
CA THR A 165 1.16 -10.93 -13.66
C THR A 165 0.19 -10.61 -12.53
N ILE A 166 -1.07 -10.33 -12.89
CA ILE A 166 -2.13 -9.98 -11.96
C ILE A 166 -3.26 -10.99 -12.15
N THR A 167 -3.56 -11.76 -11.11
CA THR A 167 -4.63 -12.77 -11.13
C THR A 167 -5.68 -12.37 -10.10
N PRO A 168 -6.88 -11.92 -10.51
CA PRO A 168 -7.97 -11.65 -9.57
C PRO A 168 -8.27 -12.87 -8.70
N THR A 169 -8.58 -12.66 -7.43
CA THR A 169 -8.94 -13.74 -6.49
C THR A 169 -10.04 -13.29 -5.54
N THR A 170 -10.81 -14.26 -5.05
CA THR A 170 -11.77 -14.04 -3.97
C THR A 170 -11.19 -14.58 -2.68
N LEU A 171 -11.19 -13.76 -1.64
CA LEU A 171 -10.72 -14.18 -0.32
C LEU A 171 -11.81 -15.01 0.37
N SER A 172 -11.36 -16.05 1.05
CA SER A 172 -12.22 -16.93 1.84
C SER A 172 -13.02 -16.15 2.89
N PRO A 173 -14.28 -16.54 3.18
CA PRO A 173 -15.10 -15.92 4.22
C PRO A 173 -14.44 -15.88 5.61
N VAL A 174 -13.42 -16.70 5.86
CA VAL A 174 -12.66 -16.66 7.13
C VAL A 174 -12.09 -15.27 7.44
N PHE A 175 -11.75 -14.48 6.41
CA PHE A 175 -11.27 -13.11 6.59
C PHE A 175 -12.32 -12.22 7.26
N SER A 176 -13.57 -12.28 6.79
CA SER A 176 -14.66 -11.45 7.33
C SER A 176 -14.97 -11.73 8.81
N HIS A 177 -14.69 -12.96 9.27
CA HIS A 177 -15.07 -13.39 10.63
C HIS A 177 -13.92 -13.34 11.62
N GLY A 178 -12.68 -13.53 11.17
CA GLY A 178 -11.54 -13.73 12.06
C GLY A 178 -10.42 -12.71 11.91
N VAL A 179 -10.46 -11.78 10.94
CA VAL A 179 -9.35 -10.88 10.63
C VAL A 179 -9.61 -9.44 11.03
N TYR A 180 -8.60 -8.85 11.67
CA TYR A 180 -8.60 -7.47 12.14
C TYR A 180 -7.28 -6.79 11.78
N PHE A 181 -7.33 -5.48 11.59
CA PHE A 181 -6.17 -4.65 11.28
C PHE A 181 -6.02 -3.56 12.33
N ALA A 182 -4.82 -3.41 12.90
CA ALA A 182 -4.54 -2.34 13.86
C ALA A 182 -3.32 -1.52 13.44
N TYR A 183 -3.43 -0.20 13.54
CA TYR A 183 -2.31 0.70 13.30
C TYR A 183 -1.29 0.60 14.45
N LEU A 184 -0.02 0.34 14.12
CA LEU A 184 1.04 0.11 15.11
C LEU A 184 1.63 1.39 15.69
N GLY A 185 1.22 2.56 15.18
CA GLY A 185 1.59 3.87 15.70
C GLY A 185 2.76 4.54 14.98
N LYS A 186 3.39 3.90 13.99
CA LYS A 186 4.61 4.41 13.36
C LYS A 186 4.70 4.11 11.86
N LYS A 187 4.30 5.06 11.02
CA LYS A 187 4.56 4.96 9.58
C LYS A 187 6.04 4.67 9.28
N GLU A 188 6.31 3.61 8.52
CA GLU A 188 7.66 3.28 8.06
C GLU A 188 7.92 3.81 6.64
N ASP A 189 9.17 4.16 6.35
CA ASP A 189 9.58 4.54 4.99
C ASP A 189 9.77 3.28 4.14
N SER A 190 8.73 2.92 3.39
CA SER A 190 8.72 1.75 2.52
C SER A 190 9.86 1.77 1.48
N GLN A 191 10.25 2.95 0.96
CA GLN A 191 11.34 3.04 -0.01
C GLN A 191 12.68 2.75 0.64
N ALA A 192 12.89 3.23 1.87
CA ALA A 192 14.09 2.91 2.65
C ALA A 192 14.17 1.40 2.96
N GLY A 193 13.05 0.79 3.33
CA GLY A 193 12.94 -0.66 3.58
C GLY A 193 13.29 -1.49 2.34
N VAL A 194 12.68 -1.17 1.20
CA VAL A 194 12.96 -1.83 -0.09
C VAL A 194 14.40 -1.63 -0.53
N SER A 195 14.93 -0.41 -0.41
CA SER A 195 16.32 -0.12 -0.78
C SER A 195 17.32 -0.90 0.09
N ARG A 196 17.03 -1.06 1.39
CA ARG A 196 17.86 -1.90 2.28
C ARG A 196 17.83 -3.36 1.85
N PHE A 197 16.66 -3.88 1.52
CA PHE A 197 16.49 -5.25 1.05
C PHE A 197 17.23 -5.50 -0.26
N LEU A 198 17.06 -4.64 -1.27
CA LEU A 198 17.71 -4.76 -2.58
C LEU A 198 19.24 -4.67 -2.49
N ARG A 199 19.78 -3.92 -1.53
CA ARG A 199 21.23 -3.83 -1.29
C ARG A 199 21.82 -5.02 -0.52
N SER A 200 20.98 -5.90 0.04
CA SER A 200 21.48 -6.91 0.99
C SER A 200 22.32 -8.02 0.37
N GLU A 201 22.49 -8.07 -0.97
CA GLU A 201 23.21 -9.11 -1.76
C GLU A 201 22.79 -10.56 -1.46
N LYS A 202 21.85 -10.78 -0.55
CA LYS A 202 21.35 -12.09 -0.18
C LYS A 202 20.52 -12.65 -1.31
N VAL A 203 20.97 -13.78 -1.83
CA VAL A 203 20.18 -14.64 -2.71
C VAL A 203 19.37 -15.57 -1.82
N TRP A 204 18.04 -15.49 -1.94
CA TRP A 204 17.15 -16.36 -1.19
C TRP A 204 17.00 -17.69 -1.91
N PRO A 205 17.01 -18.83 -1.19
CA PRO A 205 16.76 -20.13 -1.80
C PRO A 205 15.43 -20.11 -2.57
N SER A 206 15.41 -20.69 -3.77
CA SER A 206 14.18 -20.79 -4.58
C SER A 206 13.03 -21.42 -3.80
N GLY A 207 13.33 -22.38 -2.91
CA GLY A 207 12.36 -23.00 -2.02
C GLY A 207 11.60 -22.00 -1.13
N MET A 208 12.23 -20.92 -0.64
CA MET A 208 11.53 -19.90 0.15
C MET A 208 10.58 -19.05 -0.70
N ILE A 209 10.98 -18.75 -1.94
CA ILE A 209 10.16 -17.99 -2.89
C ILE A 209 8.91 -18.80 -3.28
N ASP A 210 9.09 -20.08 -3.56
CA ASP A 210 7.99 -21.00 -3.90
C ASP A 210 7.08 -21.26 -2.70
N GLU A 211 7.64 -21.39 -1.49
CA GLU A 211 6.89 -21.55 -0.25
C GLU A 211 6.02 -20.32 0.04
N ILE A 212 6.56 -19.11 -0.07
CA ILE A 212 5.78 -17.87 0.11
C ILE A 212 4.67 -17.76 -0.93
N SER A 213 4.95 -18.12 -2.18
CA SER A 213 3.93 -18.14 -3.23
C SER A 213 2.79 -19.10 -2.88
N THR A 214 3.13 -20.29 -2.40
CA THR A 214 2.17 -21.29 -1.93
C THR A 214 1.36 -20.79 -0.74
N ILE A 215 2.01 -20.10 0.21
CA ILE A 215 1.34 -19.49 1.36
C ILE A 215 0.40 -18.38 0.90
N SER A 216 0.80 -17.51 -0.03
CA SER A 216 -0.05 -16.43 -0.55
C SER A 216 -1.33 -16.96 -1.18
N TYR A 217 -1.20 -17.98 -2.04
CA TYR A 217 -2.35 -18.67 -2.61
C TYR A 217 -3.22 -19.33 -1.52
N SER A 218 -2.60 -20.06 -0.58
CA SER A 218 -3.33 -20.80 0.46
C SER A 218 -4.03 -19.87 1.45
N MET A 219 -3.45 -18.71 1.77
CA MET A 219 -4.07 -17.70 2.62
C MET A 219 -5.38 -17.22 2.00
N ALA A 220 -5.37 -16.91 0.69
CA ALA A 220 -6.59 -16.47 0.00
C ALA A 220 -7.73 -17.50 0.08
N HIS A 221 -7.39 -18.79 0.15
CA HIS A 221 -8.33 -19.91 0.11
C HIS A 221 -8.43 -20.68 1.43
N ALA A 222 -7.98 -20.09 2.55
CA ALA A 222 -7.95 -20.79 3.82
C ALA A 222 -9.36 -21.21 4.29
N GLU A 223 -9.52 -22.48 4.67
CA GLU A 223 -10.81 -23.08 5.00
C GLU A 223 -11.28 -22.82 6.45
N SER A 224 -10.36 -22.42 7.32
CA SER A 224 -10.67 -22.15 8.73
C SER A 224 -9.73 -21.10 9.33
N ILE A 225 -10.14 -20.48 10.43
CA ILE A 225 -9.30 -19.53 11.19
C ILE A 225 -8.00 -20.18 11.68
N PRO A 226 -7.98 -21.39 12.26
CA PRO A 226 -6.73 -22.06 12.63
C PRO A 226 -5.78 -22.29 11.44
N HIS A 227 -6.32 -22.66 10.27
CA HIS A 227 -5.51 -22.83 9.06
C HIS A 227 -4.91 -21.48 8.61
N LEU A 228 -5.70 -20.41 8.59
CA LEU A 228 -5.19 -19.07 8.26
C LEU A 228 -4.11 -18.62 9.26
N CYS A 229 -4.31 -18.86 10.56
CA CYS A 229 -3.30 -18.57 11.58
C CYS A 229 -1.96 -19.28 11.32
N GLN A 230 -1.99 -20.58 10.99
CA GLN A 230 -0.79 -21.35 10.67
C GLN A 230 -0.04 -20.78 9.45
N LEU A 231 -0.78 -20.42 8.40
CA LEU A 231 -0.20 -19.80 7.20
C LEU A 231 0.42 -18.43 7.51
N MET A 232 -0.23 -17.61 8.34
CA MET A 232 0.31 -16.32 8.78
C MET A 232 1.57 -16.47 9.64
N GLU A 233 1.59 -17.45 10.55
CA GLU A 233 2.76 -17.72 11.39
C GLU A 233 3.95 -18.18 10.55
N ARG A 234 3.71 -19.12 9.62
CA ARG A 234 4.76 -19.59 8.71
C ARG A 234 5.28 -18.48 7.78
N HIS A 235 4.38 -17.63 7.29
CA HIS A 235 4.75 -16.43 6.53
C HIS A 235 5.65 -15.50 7.33
N GLU A 236 5.29 -15.19 8.58
CA GLU A 236 6.11 -14.34 9.46
C GLU A 236 7.47 -14.95 9.75
N GLU A 237 7.56 -16.26 9.97
CA GLU A 237 8.83 -16.97 10.16
C GLU A 237 9.77 -16.79 8.98
N ILE A 238 9.31 -17.06 7.76
CA ILE A 238 10.14 -16.97 6.56
C ILE A 238 10.65 -15.55 6.37
N ILE A 239 9.78 -14.55 6.48
CA ILE A 239 10.23 -13.17 6.28
C ILE A 239 11.06 -12.65 7.47
N SER A 240 10.85 -13.16 8.68
CA SER A 240 11.71 -12.89 9.82
C SER A 240 13.16 -13.32 9.56
N GLU A 241 13.34 -14.48 8.91
CA GLU A 241 14.64 -14.99 8.46
C GLU A 241 15.22 -14.11 7.35
N VAL A 242 14.38 -13.72 6.39
CA VAL A 242 14.76 -12.82 5.29
C VAL A 242 15.31 -11.49 5.81
N LEU A 243 14.62 -10.88 6.77
CA LEU A 243 14.97 -9.57 7.28
C LEU A 243 15.97 -9.61 8.44
N GLY A 244 16.14 -10.76 9.10
CA GLY A 244 16.88 -10.88 10.35
C GLY A 244 16.22 -10.14 11.51
N ILE A 245 14.88 -10.06 11.53
CA ILE A 245 14.07 -9.34 12.53
C ILE A 245 13.08 -10.32 13.13
N LYS A 246 12.90 -10.32 14.46
CA LYS A 246 11.94 -11.24 15.11
C LYS A 246 10.49 -10.98 14.66
N PRO A 247 9.65 -12.03 14.56
CA PRO A 247 8.22 -11.88 14.27
C PRO A 247 7.49 -10.93 15.23
N LEU A 248 6.50 -10.21 14.70
CA LEU A 248 5.81 -9.16 15.46
C LEU A 248 5.07 -9.71 16.69
N LYS A 249 4.43 -10.88 16.54
CA LYS A 249 3.76 -11.58 17.65
C LYS A 249 4.74 -11.83 18.81
N GLN A 250 5.94 -12.34 18.53
CA GLN A 250 6.94 -12.62 19.56
C GLN A 250 7.42 -11.35 20.29
N LEU A 251 7.47 -10.21 19.59
CA LEU A 251 7.97 -8.96 20.15
C LEU A 251 6.93 -8.20 21.00
N ARG A 252 5.65 -8.21 20.59
CA ARG A 252 4.64 -7.29 21.14
C ARG A 252 3.33 -7.95 21.58
N PHE A 253 3.05 -9.15 21.08
CA PHE A 253 1.75 -9.82 21.23
C PHE A 253 1.90 -11.31 21.56
N ASN A 254 2.89 -11.64 22.39
CA ASN A 254 3.23 -13.03 22.71
C ASN A 254 2.10 -13.77 23.46
N ASP A 255 1.24 -13.00 24.13
CA ASP A 255 0.08 -13.43 24.89
C ASP A 255 -1.23 -13.40 24.08
N PHE A 256 -1.21 -13.02 22.80
CA PHE A 256 -2.40 -13.03 21.96
C PHE A 256 -2.79 -14.45 21.56
N GLU A 257 -4.03 -14.84 21.84
CA GLU A 257 -4.62 -16.09 21.38
C GLU A 257 -5.06 -15.96 19.92
N GLY A 258 -4.19 -16.37 19.00
CA GLY A 258 -4.37 -16.23 17.56
C GLY A 258 -3.03 -15.97 16.87
N SER A 259 -3.04 -15.54 15.62
CA SER A 259 -1.84 -15.13 14.89
C SER A 259 -1.78 -13.61 14.71
N VAL A 260 -0.57 -13.07 14.70
CA VAL A 260 -0.31 -11.65 14.41
C VAL A 260 0.83 -11.55 13.42
N LYS A 261 0.58 -10.91 12.28
CA LYS A 261 1.63 -10.60 11.30
C LYS A 261 1.76 -9.11 11.05
N SER A 262 2.95 -8.70 10.65
CA SER A 262 3.26 -7.35 10.18
C SER A 262 2.61 -7.09 8.83
N LEU A 263 2.24 -5.84 8.53
CA LEU A 263 1.88 -5.39 7.19
C LEU A 263 2.76 -4.20 6.79
N GLY A 264 3.05 -4.08 5.50
CA GLY A 264 3.88 -3.00 4.97
C GLY A 264 5.38 -3.26 5.12
N ALA A 265 6.16 -2.25 5.48
CA ALA A 265 7.62 -2.36 5.60
C ALA A 265 8.11 -3.08 6.88
N TRP A 266 7.28 -4.00 7.40
CA TRP A 266 7.55 -4.88 8.53
C TRP A 266 7.80 -4.17 9.88
N GLY A 267 6.73 -3.86 10.61
CA GLY A 267 6.80 -3.50 12.04
C GLY A 267 6.35 -2.10 12.45
N GLY A 268 5.84 -1.27 11.54
CA GLY A 268 5.38 0.08 11.91
C GLY A 268 4.03 0.56 11.37
N ASP A 269 3.61 0.12 10.19
CA ASP A 269 2.33 0.57 9.61
C ASP A 269 1.15 -0.13 10.31
N PHE A 270 0.69 -1.25 9.78
CA PHE A 270 -0.40 -2.04 10.35
C PHE A 270 0.10 -3.41 10.78
N ALA A 271 -0.67 -4.04 11.67
CA ALA A 271 -0.62 -5.46 11.92
C ALA A 271 -1.95 -6.11 11.54
N MET A 272 -1.87 -7.33 11.04
CA MET A 272 -3.02 -8.20 10.82
C MET A 272 -3.12 -9.19 11.97
N PHE A 273 -4.25 -9.21 12.65
CA PHE A 273 -4.59 -10.16 13.70
C PHE A 273 -5.59 -11.16 13.13
N CYS A 274 -5.39 -12.44 13.45
CA CYS A 274 -6.33 -13.51 13.13
C CYS A 274 -6.63 -14.32 14.39
N SER A 275 -7.89 -14.52 14.75
CA SER A 275 -8.27 -15.26 15.95
C SER A 275 -9.69 -15.81 15.87
N SER A 276 -9.92 -16.92 16.58
CA SER A 276 -11.25 -17.50 16.80
C SER A 276 -11.97 -16.85 17.99
N LEU A 277 -11.30 -15.95 18.72
CA LEU A 277 -11.90 -15.24 19.84
C LEU A 277 -13.09 -14.37 19.39
N PRO A 278 -14.09 -14.16 20.25
CA PRO A 278 -15.14 -13.19 20.00
C PRO A 278 -14.58 -11.80 19.68
N THR A 279 -15.20 -11.09 18.72
CA THR A 279 -14.74 -9.77 18.24
C THR A 279 -14.46 -8.78 19.36
N ASN A 280 -15.32 -8.71 20.38
CA ASN A 280 -15.13 -7.81 21.51
C ASN A 280 -13.85 -8.12 22.30
N GLN A 281 -13.46 -9.39 22.45
CA GLN A 281 -12.22 -9.76 23.14
C GLN A 281 -10.99 -9.37 22.33
N VAL A 282 -11.00 -9.58 21.00
CA VAL A 282 -9.91 -9.14 20.12
C VAL A 282 -9.74 -7.61 20.19
N TYR A 283 -10.85 -6.85 20.12
CA TYR A 283 -10.83 -5.40 20.26
C TYR A 283 -10.30 -4.96 21.62
N SER A 284 -10.77 -5.56 22.71
CA SER A 284 -10.29 -5.24 24.06
C SER A 284 -8.80 -5.50 24.21
N TYR A 285 -8.28 -6.61 23.67
CA TYR A 285 -6.86 -6.91 23.70
C TYR A 285 -6.04 -5.87 22.93
N ILE A 286 -6.40 -5.58 21.67
CA ILE A 286 -5.67 -4.63 20.82
C ILE A 286 -5.71 -3.21 21.42
N ALA A 287 -6.87 -2.78 21.93
CA ALA A 287 -7.03 -1.48 22.59
C ALA A 287 -6.21 -1.40 23.88
N ALA A 288 -6.11 -2.47 24.67
CA ALA A 288 -5.28 -2.52 25.86
C ALA A 288 -3.76 -2.40 25.54
N LYS A 289 -3.34 -2.76 24.32
CA LYS A 289 -1.98 -2.50 23.80
C LYS A 289 -1.81 -1.06 23.27
N GLY A 290 -2.82 -0.19 23.40
CA GLY A 290 -2.76 1.22 23.02
C GLY A 290 -2.86 1.48 21.52
N LEU A 291 -3.39 0.54 20.74
CA LEU A 291 -3.41 0.62 19.28
C LEU A 291 -4.75 1.15 18.77
N THR A 292 -4.69 2.18 17.93
CA THR A 292 -5.84 2.79 17.27
C THR A 292 -5.40 3.47 15.96
N PRO A 293 -6.18 3.40 14.88
CA PRO A 293 -7.47 2.70 14.75
C PRO A 293 -7.35 1.17 14.70
N ILE A 294 -8.49 0.51 14.93
CA ILE A 294 -8.71 -0.93 14.75
C ILE A 294 -9.85 -1.09 13.74
N PHE A 295 -9.62 -1.90 12.71
CA PHE A 295 -10.62 -2.21 11.68
C PHE A 295 -10.89 -3.71 11.65
N ARG A 296 -12.15 -4.12 11.47
CA ARG A 296 -12.43 -5.46 10.96
C ARG A 296 -12.12 -5.50 9.47
N PHE A 297 -11.94 -6.70 8.96
CA PHE A 297 -11.68 -6.92 7.54
C PHE A 297 -12.68 -6.18 6.63
N ASN A 298 -13.99 -6.46 6.73
CA ASN A 298 -15.03 -5.83 5.89
C ASN A 298 -15.12 -4.30 6.06
N ASP A 299 -14.68 -3.74 7.20
CA ASP A 299 -14.79 -2.30 7.46
C ASP A 299 -13.79 -1.49 6.61
N ILE A 300 -12.66 -2.09 6.21
CA ILE A 300 -11.59 -1.40 5.48
C ILE A 300 -11.41 -1.88 4.04
N THR A 301 -11.78 -3.12 3.71
CA THR A 301 -11.46 -3.74 2.41
C THR A 301 -12.51 -3.50 1.35
N LEU A 302 -12.09 -3.24 0.11
CA LEU A 302 -13.00 -3.04 -1.03
C LEU A 302 -13.50 -4.39 -1.57
N GLY A 303 -14.80 -4.47 -1.88
CA GLY A 303 -15.41 -5.65 -2.51
C GLY A 303 -15.85 -6.75 -1.55
N TYR A 304 -15.83 -6.48 -0.23
CA TYR A 304 -16.27 -7.39 0.83
C TYR A 304 -17.14 -6.59 1.81
N ASP A 305 -18.46 -6.82 1.75
CA ASP A 305 -19.47 -6.22 2.65
C ASP A 305 -20.04 -7.27 3.60
#